data_AF-A0A4W5MMC8-F1
#
_entry.id   AF-A0A4W5MMC8-F1
#
_cell.length_a   1.000
_cell.length_b   1.000
_cell.length_c   1.000
_cell.angle_alpha   90.00
_cell.angle_beta   90.00
_cell.angle_gamma   90.00
#
_symmetry.space_group_name_H-M   'P 1'
#
loop_
_entity.id
_entity.type
_entity.pdbx_description
1 polymer ?
#
loop_
_entity_poly.entity_id
_entity_poly.type
_entity_poly.pdbx_seq_one_letter_code
_entity_poly.pdbx_strand_id
1 'polypeptide(L)'
;MHVSVVHIKNYLTEFDVPPDMEFNPMNPPIEGLASIWVHLGGLEESLQDSRCAQVYEDLTSMRGWVHSLSQALGCPDLAKPGGEALKTVYQSLVEGQRYMEKISLNLDKLKIC
;
A
#
# COMPACT_ATOMS: atom_id res chain seq x y z
N MET A 1 -7.94 -3.07 -6.33
CA MET A 1 -7.99 -1.78 -5.61
C MET A 1 -9.24 -1.64 -4.74
N HIS A 2 -10.46 -1.73 -5.28
CA HIS A 2 -11.68 -1.54 -4.47
C HIS A 2 -11.85 -2.56 -3.32
N VAL A 3 -11.53 -3.83 -3.56
CA VAL A 3 -11.64 -4.90 -2.55
C VAL A 3 -10.73 -4.65 -1.34
N SER A 4 -9.48 -4.28 -1.60
CA SER A 4 -8.49 -3.97 -0.56
C SER A 4 -8.92 -2.80 0.34
N VAL A 5 -9.52 -1.75 -0.22
CA VAL A 5 -10.02 -0.60 0.56
C VAL A 5 -11.19 -1.00 1.47
N VAL A 6 -12.04 -1.94 1.03
CA VAL A 6 -13.14 -2.47 1.85
C VAL A 6 -12.61 -3.28 3.02
N HIS A 7 -11.66 -4.20 2.78
CA HIS A 7 -11.05 -4.98 3.87
C HIS A 7 -10.31 -4.10 4.87
N ILE A 8 -9.56 -3.09 4.40
CA ILE A 8 -8.91 -2.12 5.28
C ILE A 8 -9.93 -1.38 6.15
N LYS A 9 -11.04 -0.91 5.56
CA LYS A 9 -12.11 -0.24 6.31
C LYS A 9 -12.72 -1.13 7.39
N ASN A 10 -12.95 -2.41 7.09
CA ASN A 10 -13.46 -3.36 8.07
C ASN A 10 -12.51 -3.51 9.27
N TYR A 11 -11.20 -3.69 9.02
CA TYR A 11 -10.22 -3.75 10.10
C TYR A 11 -10.17 -2.44 10.88
N LEU A 12 -10.16 -1.28 10.21
CA LEU A 12 -10.15 0.02 10.87
C LEU A 12 -11.36 0.25 11.77
N THR A 13 -12.54 -0.27 11.41
CA THR A 13 -13.73 -0.21 12.28
C THR A 13 -13.65 -1.11 13.52
N GLU A 14 -12.78 -2.13 13.51
CA GLU A 14 -12.51 -2.97 14.69
C GLU A 14 -11.50 -2.31 15.65
N PHE A 15 -10.73 -1.32 15.19
CA PHE A 15 -9.86 -0.55 16.07
C PHE A 15 -10.69 0.50 16.81
N ASP A 16 -10.69 0.44 18.15
CA ASP A 16 -11.26 1.44 19.05
C ASP A 16 -10.39 2.72 19.02
N VAL A 17 -10.43 3.45 17.90
CA VAL A 17 -9.62 4.65 17.71
C VAL A 17 -10.43 5.89 18.03
N PRO A 18 -9.95 6.76 18.94
CA PRO A 18 -10.64 8.01 19.24
C PRO A 18 -10.72 8.90 17.99
N PRO A 19 -11.86 9.57 17.75
CA PRO A 19 -12.12 10.38 16.56
C PRO A 19 -11.12 11.53 16.35
N ASP A 20 -10.42 11.95 17.41
CA ASP A 20 -9.45 13.04 17.42
C ASP A 20 -7.99 12.57 17.19
N MET A 21 -7.74 11.29 16.94
CA MET A 21 -6.40 10.82 16.62
C MET A 21 -6.05 11.23 15.18
N GLU A 22 -5.64 12.48 15.01
CA GLU A 22 -5.04 12.99 13.78
C GLU A 22 -3.68 12.31 13.59
N PHE A 23 -3.72 11.11 13.02
CA PHE A 23 -2.53 10.54 12.43
C PHE A 23 -2.22 11.36 11.19
N ASN A 24 -1.06 12.04 11.14
CA ASN A 24 -0.57 12.66 9.91
C ASN A 24 0.04 11.54 9.06
N PRO A 25 -0.74 10.85 8.21
CA PRO A 25 -0.23 9.66 7.57
C PRO A 25 0.74 10.15 6.55
N MET A 26 1.88 9.47 6.49
CA MET A 26 2.83 9.67 5.42
C MET A 26 2.04 9.62 4.10
N ASN A 27 2.18 10.65 3.26
CA ASN A 27 1.49 10.72 1.98
C ASN A 27 2.53 10.51 0.88
N PRO A 28 3.06 9.28 0.73
CA PRO A 28 4.14 9.03 -0.19
C PRO A 28 3.74 9.44 -1.60
N PRO A 29 4.64 10.08 -2.36
CA PRO A 29 4.36 10.48 -3.72
C PRO A 29 4.10 9.25 -4.61
N ILE A 30 3.31 9.45 -5.66
CA ILE A 30 3.10 8.45 -6.71
C ILE A 30 3.80 8.99 -7.95
N GLU A 31 5.04 8.55 -8.15
CA GLU A 31 5.92 9.06 -9.21
C GLU A 31 5.93 8.12 -10.42
N GLY A 32 5.79 6.81 -10.15
CA GLY A 32 5.82 5.73 -11.12
C GLY A 32 5.71 4.37 -10.44
N LEU A 33 5.80 3.30 -11.24
CA LEU A 33 5.68 1.92 -10.78
C LEU A 33 6.73 1.56 -9.72
N ALA A 34 7.94 2.13 -9.80
CA ALA A 34 8.98 1.92 -8.79
C ALA A 34 8.58 2.46 -7.41
N SER A 35 8.03 3.69 -7.37
CA SER A 35 7.57 4.30 -6.11
C SER A 35 6.41 3.52 -5.48
N ILE A 36 5.48 3.03 -6.31
CA ILE A 36 4.35 2.21 -5.87
C ILE A 36 4.85 0.87 -5.31
N TRP A 37 5.77 0.22 -6.01
CA TRP A 37 6.32 -1.06 -5.62
C TRP A 37 7.03 -1.02 -4.27
N VAL A 38 7.90 -0.03 -4.05
CA VAL A 38 8.61 0.15 -2.77
C VAL A 38 7.60 0.41 -1.66
N HIS A 39 6.61 1.28 -1.91
CA HIS A 39 5.64 1.64 -0.89
C HIS A 39 4.74 0.46 -0.49
N LEU A 40 4.20 -0.28 -1.47
CA LEU A 40 3.42 -1.49 -1.20
C LEU A 40 4.24 -2.52 -0.42
N GLY A 41 5.53 -2.69 -0.73
CA GLY A 41 6.41 -3.59 0.01
C GLY A 41 6.57 -3.21 1.48
N GLY A 42 6.72 -1.92 1.79
CA GLY A 42 6.78 -1.46 3.18
C GLY A 42 5.47 -1.67 3.95
N LEU A 43 4.32 -1.55 3.27
CA LEU A 43 3.01 -1.87 3.86
C LEU A 43 2.86 -3.37 4.13
N GLU A 44 3.29 -4.23 3.21
CA GLU A 44 3.28 -5.69 3.39
C GLU A 44 4.15 -6.10 4.58
N GLU A 45 5.38 -5.61 4.67
CA GLU A 45 6.29 -5.92 5.79
C GLU A 45 5.67 -5.52 7.13
N SER A 46 5.00 -4.36 7.18
CA SER A 46 4.33 -3.88 8.39
C SER A 46 3.09 -4.71 8.78
N LEU A 47 2.52 -5.46 7.84
CA LEU A 47 1.28 -6.21 8.02
C LEU A 47 1.48 -7.73 8.05
N GLN A 48 2.68 -8.23 7.72
CA GLN A 48 2.99 -9.66 7.55
C GLN A 48 2.61 -10.50 8.78
N ASP A 49 2.92 -10.03 9.99
CA ASP A 49 2.64 -10.74 11.24
C ASP A 49 1.40 -10.19 11.98
N SER A 50 0.56 -9.43 11.27
CA SER A 50 -0.65 -8.84 11.83
C SER A 50 -1.86 -9.77 11.70
N ARG A 51 -2.95 -9.45 12.40
CA ARG A 51 -4.26 -10.11 12.20
C ARG A 51 -4.94 -9.73 10.88
N CYS A 52 -4.32 -8.87 10.07
CA CYS A 52 -4.86 -8.31 8.84
C CYS A 52 -4.47 -9.12 7.59
N ALA A 53 -4.56 -10.45 7.67
CA ALA A 53 -4.11 -11.36 6.62
C ALA A 53 -4.74 -11.06 5.25
N GLN A 54 -6.04 -10.72 5.21
CA GLN A 54 -6.71 -10.36 3.96
C GLN A 54 -6.13 -9.09 3.31
N VAL A 55 -5.79 -8.08 4.12
CA VAL A 55 -5.17 -6.84 3.61
C VAL A 55 -3.75 -7.11 3.12
N TYR A 56 -3.00 -7.95 3.82
CA TYR A 56 -1.68 -8.40 3.38
C TYR A 56 -1.78 -9.08 2.01
N GLU A 57 -2.65 -10.07 1.83
CA GLU A 57 -2.85 -10.77 0.55
C GLU A 57 -3.27 -9.83 -0.59
N ASP A 58 -4.13 -8.86 -0.29
CA ASP A 58 -4.55 -7.82 -1.23
C ASP A 58 -3.39 -6.95 -1.70
N LEU A 59 -2.52 -6.53 -0.78
CA LEU A 59 -1.32 -5.73 -1.08
C LEU A 59 -0.31 -6.55 -1.88
N THR A 60 -0.10 -7.82 -1.52
CA THR A 60 0.77 -8.75 -2.26
C THR A 60 0.28 -8.97 -3.68
N SER A 61 -1.02 -9.17 -3.86
CA SER A 61 -1.62 -9.33 -5.19
C SER A 61 -1.42 -8.07 -6.04
N MET A 62 -1.62 -6.89 -5.44
CA MET A 62 -1.41 -5.62 -6.13
C MET A 62 0.05 -5.40 -6.50
N ARG A 63 0.96 -5.70 -5.59
CA ARG A 63 2.38 -5.54 -5.81
C ARG A 63 2.88 -6.49 -6.90
N GLY A 64 2.38 -7.73 -6.93
CA GLY A 64 2.58 -8.66 -8.04
C GLY A 64 2.08 -8.09 -9.37
N TRP A 65 0.90 -7.46 -9.39
CA TRP A 65 0.37 -6.79 -10.57
C TRP A 65 1.25 -5.63 -11.04
N VAL A 66 1.76 -4.79 -10.13
CA VAL A 66 2.69 -3.69 -10.43
C VAL A 66 3.97 -4.22 -11.08
N HIS A 67 4.50 -5.33 -10.58
CA HIS A 67 5.68 -5.99 -11.16
C HIS A 67 5.40 -6.57 -12.55
N SER A 68 4.28 -7.28 -12.74
CA SER A 68 3.91 -7.77 -14.07
C SER A 68 3.71 -6.62 -15.06
N LEU A 69 3.14 -5.50 -14.62
CA LEU A 69 2.97 -4.30 -15.44
C LEU A 69 4.32 -3.67 -15.79
N SER A 70 5.25 -3.55 -14.84
CA SER A 70 6.58 -3.00 -15.12
C SER A 70 7.33 -3.85 -16.13
N GLN A 71 7.24 -5.17 -16.03
CA GLN A 71 7.80 -6.10 -17.03
C GLN A 71 7.16 -5.91 -18.41
N ALA A 72 5.84 -5.78 -18.48
CA ALA A 72 5.13 -5.56 -19.73
C ALA A 72 5.49 -4.22 -20.41
N LEU A 73 5.87 -3.20 -19.63
CA LEU A 73 6.33 -1.91 -20.13
C LEU A 73 7.84 -1.88 -20.46
N GLY A 74 8.58 -2.96 -20.19
CA GLY A 74 10.03 -3.01 -20.37
C GLY A 74 10.79 -2.12 -19.38
N CYS A 75 10.22 -1.86 -18.20
CA CYS A 75 10.90 -1.15 -17.13
C CYS A 75 12.14 -1.93 -16.65
N PRO A 76 13.14 -1.24 -16.08
CA PRO A 76 14.18 -1.89 -15.29
C PRO A 76 13.58 -2.72 -14.14
N ASP A 77 14.32 -3.72 -13.68
CA ASP A 77 13.92 -4.52 -12.52
C ASP A 77 13.66 -3.62 -11.32
N LEU A 78 12.49 -3.81 -10.70
CA LEU A 78 12.09 -3.04 -9.53
C LEU A 78 12.97 -3.47 -8.34
N ALA A 79 13.57 -2.49 -7.67
CA ALA A 79 14.42 -2.72 -6.51
C ALA A 79 13.69 -3.53 -5.44
N LYS A 80 14.40 -4.38 -4.67
CA LYS A 80 13.75 -5.02 -3.51
C LYS A 80 13.15 -3.95 -2.61
N PRO A 81 11.90 -4.12 -2.15
CA PRO A 81 11.36 -3.20 -1.16
C PRO A 81 12.28 -3.26 0.05
N GLY A 82 12.62 -2.09 0.57
CA GLY A 82 13.26 -1.96 1.87
C GLY A 82 12.32 -1.12 2.72
N GLY A 83 11.83 -1.69 3.81
CA GLY A 83 11.02 -0.97 4.80
C GLY A 83 11.72 -0.93 6.15
N GLU A 84 11.96 0.28 6.65
CA GLU A 84 12.17 0.51 8.08
C GLU A 84 10.86 0.20 8.82
N ALA A 85 10.87 -0.91 9.57
CA ALA A 85 9.78 -1.32 10.43
C ALA A 85 9.67 -0.38 11.66
N LEU A 86 8.99 0.76 11.50
CA LEU A 86 8.68 1.68 12.61
C LEU A 86 7.19 2.02 12.73
N LYS A 87 6.33 1.55 11.83
CA LYS A 87 4.88 1.85 11.83
C LYS A 87 4.08 0.76 12.52
N THR A 88 3.07 1.14 13.30
CA THR A 88 2.12 0.18 13.87
C THR A 88 1.16 -0.33 12.81
N VAL A 89 0.55 -1.50 13.03
CA VAL A 89 -0.47 -2.08 12.13
C VAL A 89 -1.57 -1.08 11.78
N TYR A 90 -2.09 -0.34 12.77
CA TYR A 90 -3.11 0.68 12.56
C TYR A 90 -2.63 1.79 11.61
N GLN A 91 -1.41 2.29 11.81
CA GLN A 91 -0.84 3.35 10.96
C GLN A 91 -0.68 2.87 9.52
N SER A 92 -0.21 1.63 9.34
CA SER A 92 -0.07 1.01 8.03
C SER A 92 -1.40 0.77 7.34
N LEU A 93 -2.47 0.45 8.07
CA LEU A 93 -3.82 0.34 7.51
C LEU A 93 -4.35 1.70 7.02
N VAL A 94 -4.23 2.76 7.83
CA VAL A 94 -4.67 4.12 7.45
C VAL A 94 -3.89 4.61 6.23
N GLU A 95 -2.57 4.43 6.22
CA GLU A 95 -1.72 4.79 5.11
C GLU A 95 -2.05 3.99 3.85
N GLY A 96 -2.21 2.66 3.99
CA GLY A 96 -2.63 1.79 2.91
C GLY A 96 -3.97 2.21 2.30
N GLN A 97 -4.97 2.56 3.12
CA GLN A 97 -6.26 3.03 2.59
C GLN A 97 -6.08 4.27 1.70
N ARG A 98 -5.41 5.30 2.23
CA ARG A 98 -5.23 6.57 1.51
C ARG A 98 -4.38 6.41 0.27
N TYR A 99 -3.33 5.59 0.33
CA TYR A 99 -2.46 5.35 -0.81
C TYR A 99 -3.20 4.65 -1.95
N MET A 100 -4.07 3.69 -1.64
CA MET A 100 -4.86 2.94 -2.62
C MET A 100 -5.90 3.82 -3.31
N GLU A 101 -6.54 4.71 -2.54
CA GLU A 101 -7.39 5.78 -3.08
C GLU A 101 -6.58 6.72 -3.99
N LYS A 102 -5.37 7.09 -3.57
CA LYS A 102 -4.47 7.96 -4.35
C LYS A 102 -3.99 7.32 -5.66
N ILE A 103 -3.67 6.02 -5.69
CA ILE A 103 -3.33 5.31 -6.95
C ILE A 103 -4.49 5.40 -7.94
N SER A 104 -5.72 5.23 -7.45
CA SER A 104 -6.93 5.33 -8.29
C SER A 104 -7.10 6.72 -8.92
N LEU A 105 -6.54 7.76 -8.32
CA LEU A 105 -6.53 9.13 -8.83
C LEU A 105 -5.31 9.45 -9.72
N ASN A 106 -4.27 8.61 -9.72
CA ASN A 106 -3.00 8.82 -10.41
C ASN A 106 -2.69 7.66 -11.38
N LEU A 107 -3.72 7.14 -12.06
CA LEU A 107 -3.59 6.00 -12.97
C LEU A 107 -2.64 6.26 -14.16
N ASP A 108 -2.42 7.53 -14.52
CA ASP A 108 -1.42 7.93 -15.53
C ASP A 108 0.01 7.54 -15.12
N LYS A 109 0.30 7.54 -13.81
CA LYS A 109 1.61 7.17 -13.25
C LYS A 109 1.91 5.68 -13.36
N LEU A 110 0.89 4.85 -13.61
CA LEU A 110 1.07 3.41 -13.86
C LEU A 110 1.71 3.12 -15.23
N LYS A 111 1.87 4.14 -16.07
CA LYS A 111 2.58 4.05 -17.36
C LYS A 111 4.04 4.48 -17.27
N ILE A 112 4.48 4.90 -16.09
CA ILE A 112 5.80 5.44 -15.82
C ILE A 112 6.57 4.42 -14.97
N CYS A 113 7.78 4.09 -15.40
CA CYS A 113 8.78 3.49 -14.53
C CYS A 113 9.37 4.63 -13.68
#